data_AF-A0A9D8BRS5-F1
#
_entry.id   AF-A0A9D8BRS5-F1
#
_cell.length_a   1.000
_cell.length_b   1.000
_cell.length_c   1.000
_cell.angle_alpha   90.00
_cell.angle_beta   90.00
_cell.angle_gamma   90.00
#
_symmetry.space_group_name_H-M   'P 1'
#
loop_
_entity.id
_entity.type
_entity.pdbx_description
1 polymer ?
#
loop_
_entity_poly.entity_id
_entity_poly.type
_entity_poly.pdbx_seq_one_letter_code
_entity_poly.pdbx_strand_id
1 'polypeptide(L)'
;MSRSSVKAICRRLLLVAMVLAAVGSLCAQTSTTAQLQAEIEVLRIQLDVKQQRLEALERELARLQAQPAGARERKMIDEITRDVGRIRGLRAKAPIEFSTLTPEVLNRLLDEEIKGERATEFQGYTVLLKHLGVIPRDMELEKFLRALLTEQIAGAYDDKTKKLYISDKFDLNSSVAKIILAHEICHALQDQHFNLTSSPLHMENNDDRALAALAVIEGDAMLLLGEYAREKASWKTLLELPRLLMMDQSQMASAPPFLYRSLVFPYLTGQTFVMQSIYEGHTGTRNRILREMPRSTEQVLHSDKYFGLALDEPTEIALDELTSGGLIPA
;
A
#
# COMPACT_ATOMS: atom_id res chain seq x y z
N MET A 1 38.38 58.58 -22.28
CA MET A 1 37.04 59.20 -22.20
C MET A 1 37.18 60.70 -22.37
N SER A 2 36.41 61.35 -23.24
CA SER A 2 36.05 62.75 -23.00
C SER A 2 34.56 62.95 -23.28
N ARG A 3 33.91 63.59 -22.31
CA ARG A 3 32.47 63.80 -22.15
C ARG A 3 31.85 64.76 -23.18
N SER A 4 32.51 65.06 -24.32
CA SER A 4 32.00 66.04 -25.30
C SER A 4 31.09 65.44 -26.39
N SER A 5 31.21 64.16 -26.73
CA SER A 5 30.31 63.50 -27.71
C SER A 5 28.88 63.28 -27.19
N VAL A 6 28.62 63.47 -25.90
CA VAL A 6 27.29 63.25 -25.29
C VAL A 6 26.36 64.46 -25.49
N LYS A 7 26.90 65.69 -25.60
CA LYS A 7 26.07 66.92 -25.69
C LYS A 7 25.60 67.26 -27.11
N ALA A 8 26.28 66.79 -28.17
CA ALA A 8 25.83 67.00 -29.55
C ALA A 8 24.71 66.03 -29.99
N ILE A 9 24.66 64.83 -29.39
CA ILE A 9 23.66 63.80 -29.68
C ILE A 9 22.29 64.14 -29.05
N CYS A 10 22.28 64.75 -27.86
CA CYS A 10 21.02 65.08 -27.16
C CYS A 10 20.17 66.15 -27.86
N ARG A 11 20.77 67.06 -28.66
CA ARG A 11 20.01 68.15 -29.30
C ARG A 11 19.40 67.78 -30.66
N ARG A 12 19.89 66.70 -31.31
CA ARG A 12 19.29 66.15 -32.55
C ARG A 12 18.19 65.11 -32.27
N LEU A 13 18.24 64.41 -31.14
CA LEU A 13 17.21 63.43 -30.75
C LEU A 13 15.86 64.06 -30.38
N LEU A 14 15.85 65.28 -29.85
CA LEU A 14 14.63 65.96 -29.43
C LEU A 14 13.75 66.47 -30.58
N LEU A 15 14.33 66.72 -31.76
CA LEU A 15 13.60 67.19 -32.95
C LEU A 15 13.06 66.02 -33.80
N VAL A 16 13.70 64.86 -33.76
CA VAL A 16 13.20 63.61 -34.39
C VAL A 16 12.03 63.02 -33.60
N ALA A 17 12.02 63.19 -32.27
CA ALA A 17 10.95 62.71 -31.40
C ALA A 17 9.59 63.42 -31.61
N MET A 18 9.57 64.70 -32.02
CA MET A 18 8.29 65.40 -32.26
C MET A 18 7.66 65.09 -33.62
N VAL A 19 8.45 64.75 -34.65
CA VAL A 19 7.91 64.41 -35.98
C VAL A 19 7.34 62.98 -36.02
N LEU A 20 7.88 62.06 -35.21
CA LEU A 20 7.35 60.69 -35.10
C LEU A 20 6.05 60.59 -34.30
N ALA A 21 5.76 61.54 -33.41
CA ALA A 21 4.55 61.55 -32.60
C ALA A 21 3.28 61.88 -33.40
N ALA A 22 3.38 62.63 -34.51
CA ALA A 22 2.24 62.95 -35.36
C ALA A 22 1.89 61.84 -36.37
N VAL A 23 2.86 60.98 -36.75
CA VAL A 23 2.61 59.79 -37.58
C VAL A 23 2.16 58.59 -36.73
N GLY A 24 2.49 58.58 -35.44
CA GLY A 24 2.15 57.50 -34.50
C GLY A 24 0.65 57.32 -34.24
N SER A 25 -0.20 58.34 -34.40
CA SER A 25 -1.64 58.20 -34.12
C SER A 25 -2.46 57.54 -35.24
N LEU A 26 -1.91 57.40 -36.45
CA LEU A 26 -2.51 56.58 -37.51
C LEU A 26 -1.93 55.15 -37.53
N CYS A 27 -0.72 54.94 -36.99
CA CYS A 27 -0.09 53.61 -36.85
C CYS A 27 -0.41 52.89 -35.52
N ALA A 28 -1.06 53.54 -34.55
CA ALA A 28 -1.37 52.92 -33.26
C ALA A 28 -2.51 51.89 -33.32
N GLN A 29 -3.46 52.03 -34.26
CA GLN A 29 -4.53 51.04 -34.48
C GLN A 29 -4.07 49.82 -35.30
N THR A 30 -3.02 49.96 -36.11
CA THR A 30 -2.39 48.84 -36.82
C THR A 30 -1.38 48.07 -35.95
N SER A 31 -0.77 48.74 -34.96
CA SER A 31 0.17 48.14 -34.00
C SER A 31 -0.48 47.10 -33.07
N THR A 32 -1.64 47.43 -32.52
CA THR A 32 -2.37 46.55 -31.58
C THR A 32 -2.97 45.34 -32.28
N THR A 33 -3.50 45.52 -33.49
CA THR A 33 -4.01 44.40 -34.30
C THR A 33 -2.89 43.47 -34.77
N ALA A 34 -1.74 44.00 -35.20
CA ALA A 34 -0.59 43.18 -35.55
C ALA A 34 0.04 42.44 -34.34
N GLN A 35 0.10 43.09 -33.17
CA GLN A 35 0.56 42.44 -31.93
C GLN A 35 -0.39 41.34 -31.46
N LEU A 36 -1.70 41.60 -31.47
CA LEU A 36 -2.72 40.59 -31.16
C LEU A 36 -2.67 39.43 -32.17
N GLN A 37 -2.46 39.71 -33.46
CA GLN A 37 -2.31 38.67 -34.48
C GLN A 37 -1.07 37.81 -34.24
N ALA A 38 0.07 38.41 -33.88
CA ALA A 38 1.28 37.67 -33.54
C ALA A 38 1.10 36.82 -32.27
N GLU A 39 0.40 37.34 -31.25
CA GLU A 39 0.12 36.61 -30.01
C GLU A 39 -0.85 35.44 -30.24
N ILE A 40 -1.89 35.63 -31.08
CA ILE A 40 -2.78 34.56 -31.54
C ILE A 40 -1.99 33.49 -32.31
N GLU A 41 -1.05 33.89 -33.15
CA GLU A 41 -0.23 32.96 -33.93
C GLU A 41 0.70 32.12 -33.04
N VAL A 42 1.34 32.75 -32.04
CA VAL A 42 2.13 32.05 -31.03
C VAL A 42 1.27 31.07 -30.22
N LEU A 43 0.08 31.48 -29.79
CA LEU A 43 -0.85 30.60 -29.07
C LEU A 43 -1.34 29.43 -29.92
N ARG A 44 -1.57 29.64 -31.22
CA ARG A 44 -1.92 28.55 -32.15
C ARG A 44 -0.79 27.54 -32.28
N ILE A 45 0.46 27.99 -32.39
CA ILE A 45 1.64 27.11 -32.43
C ILE A 45 1.76 26.32 -31.12
N GLN A 46 1.56 26.97 -29.98
CA GLN A 46 1.56 26.29 -28.69
C GLN A 46 0.44 25.25 -28.56
N LEU A 47 -0.74 25.55 -29.09
CA LEU A 47 -1.87 24.62 -29.11
C LEU A 47 -1.56 23.40 -29.99
N ASP A 48 -0.99 23.61 -31.17
CA ASP A 48 -0.61 22.55 -32.10
C ASP A 48 0.46 21.62 -31.50
N VAL A 49 1.50 22.19 -30.86
CA VAL A 49 2.52 21.42 -30.13
C VAL A 49 1.90 20.61 -28.98
N LYS A 50 0.94 21.18 -28.25
CA LYS A 50 0.23 20.46 -27.19
C LYS A 50 -0.68 19.35 -27.73
N GLN A 51 -1.34 19.57 -28.86
CA GLN A 51 -2.17 18.56 -29.53
C GLN A 51 -1.32 17.39 -30.01
N GLN A 52 -0.18 17.65 -30.65
CA GLN A 52 0.77 16.61 -31.06
C GLN A 52 1.30 15.80 -29.85
N ARG A 53 1.57 16.47 -28.73
CA ARG A 53 1.97 15.82 -27.47
C ARG A 53 0.85 14.93 -26.92
N LEU A 54 -0.39 15.39 -26.98
CA LEU A 54 -1.57 14.64 -26.52
C LEU A 54 -1.79 13.39 -27.38
N GLU A 55 -1.74 13.52 -28.70
CA GLU A 55 -1.86 12.38 -29.63
C GLU A 55 -0.73 11.35 -29.47
N ALA A 56 0.48 11.81 -29.12
CA ALA A 56 1.59 10.90 -28.82
C ALA A 56 1.32 10.09 -27.54
N LEU A 57 0.81 10.75 -26.50
CA LEU A 57 0.42 10.10 -25.23
C LEU A 57 -0.76 9.15 -25.41
N GLU A 58 -1.76 9.52 -26.22
CA GLU A 58 -2.91 8.66 -26.54
C GLU A 58 -2.48 7.41 -27.31
N ARG A 59 -1.54 7.53 -28.26
CA ARG A 59 -0.95 6.37 -28.96
C ARG A 59 -0.15 5.47 -28.03
N GLU A 60 0.58 6.05 -27.08
CA GLU A 60 1.30 5.29 -26.05
C GLU A 60 0.34 4.56 -25.12
N LEU A 61 -0.74 5.24 -24.70
CA LEU A 61 -1.81 4.66 -23.89
C LEU A 61 -2.52 3.50 -24.62
N ALA A 62 -2.86 3.68 -25.89
CA ALA A 62 -3.46 2.63 -26.72
C ALA A 62 -2.53 1.42 -26.89
N ARG A 63 -1.21 1.64 -27.05
CA ARG A 63 -0.21 0.56 -27.08
C ARG A 63 -0.11 -0.18 -25.75
N LEU A 64 -0.20 0.53 -24.62
CA LEU A 64 -0.20 -0.07 -23.29
C LEU A 64 -1.49 -0.87 -23.02
N GLN A 65 -2.63 -0.43 -23.56
CA GLN A 65 -3.91 -1.14 -23.49
C GLN A 65 -3.97 -2.35 -24.45
N ALA A 66 -3.20 -2.35 -25.54
CA ALA A 66 -3.15 -3.44 -26.51
C ALA A 66 -2.24 -4.62 -26.08
N GLN A 67 -1.50 -4.52 -24.97
CA GLN A 67 -0.81 -5.68 -24.40
C GLN A 67 -1.84 -6.63 -23.76
N PRO A 68 -1.68 -7.96 -23.90
CA PRO A 68 -2.54 -8.89 -23.16
C PRO A 68 -2.42 -8.57 -21.67
N ALA A 69 -3.56 -8.50 -20.97
CA ALA A 69 -3.71 -8.16 -19.54
C ALA A 69 -3.03 -9.15 -18.57
N GLY A 70 -2.04 -9.91 -19.01
CA GLY A 70 -1.06 -10.59 -18.15
C GLY A 70 0.38 -10.15 -18.40
N ALA A 71 0.72 -9.61 -19.57
CA ALA A 71 2.10 -9.19 -19.87
C ALA A 71 2.47 -7.88 -19.17
N ARG A 72 1.52 -6.96 -19.04
CA ARG A 72 1.71 -5.67 -18.36
C ARG A 72 1.82 -5.87 -16.84
N GLU A 73 0.92 -6.68 -16.29
CA GLU A 73 0.86 -7.12 -14.90
C GLU A 73 2.16 -7.82 -14.52
N ARG A 74 2.60 -8.80 -15.33
CA ARG A 74 3.87 -9.49 -15.12
C ARG A 74 5.05 -8.53 -15.09
N LYS A 75 5.17 -7.65 -16.10
CA LYS A 75 6.27 -6.67 -16.13
C LYS A 75 6.30 -5.81 -14.88
N MET A 76 5.14 -5.34 -14.42
CA MET A 76 5.04 -4.53 -13.22
C MET A 76 5.35 -5.32 -11.95
N ILE A 77 4.85 -6.55 -11.80
CA ILE A 77 5.18 -7.44 -10.69
C ILE A 77 6.68 -7.70 -10.65
N ASP A 78 7.32 -7.97 -11.79
CA ASP A 78 8.76 -8.20 -11.86
C ASP A 78 9.57 -6.92 -11.52
N GLU A 79 9.07 -5.73 -11.88
CA GLU A 79 9.64 -4.44 -11.46
C GLU A 79 9.53 -4.25 -9.94
N ILE A 80 8.34 -4.41 -9.37
CA ILE A 80 8.11 -4.26 -7.93
C ILE A 80 8.88 -5.33 -7.15
N THR A 81 8.94 -6.57 -7.63
CA THR A 81 9.71 -7.66 -7.02
C THR A 81 11.20 -7.32 -6.91
N ARG A 82 11.77 -6.70 -7.96
CA ARG A 82 13.17 -6.23 -7.91
C ARG A 82 13.36 -5.11 -6.89
N ASP A 83 12.43 -4.16 -6.83
CA ASP A 83 12.47 -3.07 -5.86
C ASP A 83 12.33 -3.59 -4.43
N VAL A 84 11.29 -4.37 -4.15
CA VAL A 84 11.02 -5.01 -2.86
C VAL A 84 12.20 -5.86 -2.44
N GLY A 85 12.77 -6.67 -3.35
CA GLY A 85 13.92 -7.49 -3.02
C GLY A 85 15.19 -6.70 -2.69
N ARG A 86 15.37 -5.52 -3.32
CA ARG A 86 16.47 -4.60 -2.98
C ARG A 86 16.23 -3.90 -1.64
N ILE A 87 15.03 -3.35 -1.42
CA ILE A 87 14.69 -2.62 -0.19
C ILE A 87 14.74 -3.56 1.02
N ARG A 88 14.11 -4.74 0.89
CA ARG A 88 14.03 -5.74 1.98
C ARG A 88 15.32 -6.52 2.20
N GLY A 89 16.19 -6.58 1.18
CA GLY A 89 17.35 -7.45 1.16
C GLY A 89 17.04 -8.94 0.97
N LEU A 90 15.88 -9.27 0.39
CA LEU A 90 15.47 -10.64 0.07
C LEU A 90 15.37 -10.81 -1.45
N ARG A 91 16.24 -11.60 -2.07
CA ARG A 91 16.12 -11.86 -3.52
C ARG A 91 15.03 -12.89 -3.79
N ALA A 92 14.22 -12.69 -4.83
CA ALA A 92 13.31 -13.72 -5.29
C ALA A 92 14.08 -15.01 -5.63
N LYS A 93 13.68 -16.14 -5.02
CA LYS A 93 14.21 -17.48 -5.31
C LYS A 93 13.48 -18.14 -6.48
N ALA A 94 12.23 -17.75 -6.72
CA ALA A 94 11.40 -18.20 -7.82
C ALA A 94 10.54 -17.04 -8.35
N PRO A 95 10.06 -17.10 -9.60
CA PRO A 95 9.05 -16.17 -10.09
C PRO A 95 7.80 -16.19 -9.20
N ILE A 96 7.21 -15.02 -8.96
CA ILE A 96 5.94 -14.91 -8.23
C ILE A 96 4.82 -15.16 -9.22
N GLU A 97 4.11 -16.27 -9.06
CA GLU A 97 2.88 -16.54 -9.81
C GLU A 97 1.77 -15.60 -9.35
N PHE A 98 0.95 -15.13 -10.29
CA PHE A 98 -0.18 -14.26 -9.96
C PHE A 98 -1.47 -14.67 -10.67
N SER A 99 -2.59 -14.26 -10.12
CA SER A 99 -3.92 -14.48 -10.67
C SER A 99 -4.82 -13.30 -10.34
N THR A 100 -5.84 -13.09 -11.16
CA THR A 100 -6.84 -12.06 -10.89
C THR A 100 -7.71 -12.46 -9.70
N LEU A 101 -7.93 -11.51 -8.80
CA LEU A 101 -8.79 -11.64 -7.64
C LEU A 101 -10.18 -11.08 -7.97
N THR A 102 -11.06 -11.94 -8.46
CA THR A 102 -12.47 -11.58 -8.63
C THR A 102 -13.24 -11.84 -7.33
N PRO A 103 -14.41 -11.21 -7.12
CA PRO A 103 -15.26 -11.51 -5.98
C PRO A 103 -15.61 -13.00 -5.85
N GLU A 104 -15.75 -13.72 -6.96
CA GLU A 104 -16.02 -15.16 -6.97
C GLU A 104 -14.80 -15.97 -6.51
N VAL A 105 -13.60 -15.55 -6.90
CA VAL A 105 -12.35 -16.17 -6.43
C VAL A 105 -12.18 -15.92 -4.93
N LEU A 106 -12.40 -14.70 -4.46
CA LEU A 106 -12.36 -14.36 -3.03
C LEU A 106 -13.33 -15.22 -2.22
N ASN A 107 -14.61 -15.24 -2.60
CA ASN A 107 -15.61 -16.01 -1.87
C ASN A 107 -15.24 -17.50 -1.81
N ARG A 108 -14.73 -18.07 -2.91
CA ARG A 108 -14.26 -19.45 -2.93
C ARG A 108 -13.09 -19.68 -1.97
N LEU A 109 -12.12 -18.77 -1.91
CA LEU A 109 -11.00 -18.88 -0.96
C LEU A 109 -11.50 -18.82 0.49
N LEU A 110 -12.45 -17.94 0.79
CA LEU A 110 -13.07 -17.85 2.12
C LEU A 110 -13.87 -19.10 2.48
N ASP A 111 -14.63 -19.64 1.52
CA ASP A 111 -15.39 -20.89 1.71
C ASP A 111 -14.45 -22.07 1.98
N GLU A 112 -13.30 -22.10 1.31
CA GLU A 112 -12.29 -23.14 1.52
C GLU A 112 -11.59 -23.04 2.89
N GLU A 113 -11.47 -21.83 3.44
CA GLU A 113 -10.89 -21.62 4.79
C GLU A 113 -11.91 -21.97 5.88
N ILE A 114 -13.20 -21.72 5.64
CA ILE A 114 -14.31 -21.96 6.58
C ILE A 114 -15.11 -23.21 6.15
N LYS A 115 -14.44 -24.36 5.98
CA LYS A 115 -15.08 -25.65 5.66
C LYS A 115 -14.78 -26.74 6.68
N GLY A 116 -15.63 -27.76 6.72
CA GLY A 116 -15.41 -28.96 7.53
C GLY A 116 -15.36 -28.65 9.02
N GLU A 117 -14.34 -29.16 9.72
CA GLU A 117 -14.15 -28.96 11.16
C GLU A 117 -13.97 -27.48 11.52
N ARG A 118 -13.27 -26.69 10.68
CA ARG A 118 -13.10 -25.24 10.87
C ARG A 118 -14.41 -24.46 10.87
N ALA A 119 -15.41 -24.92 10.13
CA ALA A 119 -16.73 -24.30 10.17
C ALA A 119 -17.41 -24.49 11.54
N THR A 120 -17.21 -25.65 12.17
CA THR A 120 -17.74 -25.94 13.52
C THR A 120 -17.00 -25.11 14.57
N GLU A 121 -15.68 -25.03 14.47
CA GLU A 121 -14.85 -24.19 15.33
C GLU A 121 -15.23 -22.71 15.22
N PHE A 122 -15.40 -22.21 14.00
CA PHE A 122 -15.83 -20.84 13.75
C PHE A 122 -17.19 -20.51 14.38
N GLN A 123 -18.15 -21.46 14.32
CA GLN A 123 -19.44 -21.31 15.01
C GLN A 123 -19.28 -21.29 16.53
N GLY A 124 -18.48 -22.20 17.08
CA GLY A 124 -18.16 -22.23 18.52
C GLY A 124 -17.52 -20.92 19.00
N TYR A 125 -16.55 -20.41 18.24
CA TYR A 125 -15.90 -19.13 18.49
C TYR A 125 -16.89 -17.96 18.44
N THR A 126 -17.77 -17.94 17.42
CA THR A 126 -18.83 -16.92 17.31
C THR A 126 -19.74 -16.93 18.54
N VAL A 127 -20.16 -18.11 19.00
CA VAL A 127 -21.00 -18.26 20.21
C VAL A 127 -20.25 -17.75 21.44
N LEU A 128 -18.98 -18.12 21.60
CA LEU A 128 -18.13 -17.68 22.72
C LEU A 128 -18.02 -16.15 22.77
N LEU A 129 -17.67 -15.51 21.65
CA LEU A 129 -17.52 -14.05 21.58
C LEU A 129 -18.82 -13.31 21.94
N LYS A 130 -19.97 -13.85 21.50
CA LYS A 130 -21.30 -13.31 21.86
C LYS A 130 -21.57 -13.45 23.36
N HIS A 131 -21.20 -14.58 23.97
CA HIS A 131 -21.40 -14.82 25.40
C HIS A 131 -20.49 -13.94 26.28
N LEU A 132 -19.24 -13.75 25.86
CA LEU A 132 -18.29 -12.83 26.52
C LEU A 132 -18.70 -11.35 26.36
N GLY A 133 -19.66 -11.04 25.50
CA GLY A 133 -20.13 -9.68 25.26
C GLY A 133 -19.13 -8.80 24.50
N VAL A 134 -18.13 -9.41 23.87
CA VAL A 134 -17.10 -8.69 23.08
C VAL A 134 -17.56 -8.38 21.66
N ILE A 135 -18.64 -9.04 21.20
CA ILE A 135 -19.39 -8.71 19.99
C ILE A 135 -20.91 -8.67 20.28
N PRO A 136 -21.72 -7.94 19.49
CA PRO A 136 -23.18 -7.92 19.65
C PRO A 136 -23.83 -9.30 19.48
N ARG A 137 -24.91 -9.57 20.23
CA ARG A 137 -25.60 -10.89 20.22
C ARG A 137 -26.23 -11.21 18.86
N ASP A 138 -26.75 -10.20 18.19
CA ASP A 138 -27.37 -10.25 16.86
C ASP A 138 -26.36 -10.12 15.72
N MET A 139 -25.05 -10.02 16.00
CA MET A 139 -24.03 -9.91 14.98
C MET A 139 -23.90 -11.21 14.18
N GLU A 140 -23.98 -11.10 12.85
CA GLU A 140 -23.66 -12.17 11.91
C GLU A 140 -22.15 -12.11 11.59
N LEU A 141 -21.32 -12.76 12.42
CA LEU A 141 -19.86 -12.61 12.37
C LEU A 141 -19.25 -12.99 11.02
N GLU A 142 -19.68 -14.11 10.42
CA GLU A 142 -19.18 -14.55 9.11
C GLU A 142 -19.49 -13.52 8.02
N LYS A 143 -20.73 -13.02 7.99
CA LYS A 143 -21.16 -12.01 7.02
C LYS A 143 -20.36 -10.72 7.18
N PHE A 144 -20.11 -10.30 8.43
CA PHE A 144 -19.29 -9.14 8.74
C PHE A 144 -17.85 -9.32 8.23
N LEU A 145 -17.20 -10.45 8.55
CA LEU A 145 -15.81 -10.72 8.12
C LEU A 145 -15.69 -10.82 6.60
N ARG A 146 -16.65 -11.44 5.91
CA ARG A 146 -16.67 -11.50 4.44
C ARG A 146 -16.80 -10.11 3.81
N ALA A 147 -17.67 -9.27 4.35
CA ALA A 147 -17.82 -7.89 3.89
C ALA A 147 -16.53 -7.08 4.11
N LEU A 148 -15.93 -7.22 5.29
CA LEU A 148 -14.67 -6.56 5.64
C LEU A 148 -13.52 -6.99 4.70
N LEU A 149 -13.33 -8.28 4.47
CA LEU A 149 -12.26 -8.77 3.60
C LEU A 149 -12.47 -8.36 2.14
N THR A 150 -13.73 -8.23 1.71
CA THR A 150 -14.05 -7.69 0.37
C THR A 150 -13.73 -6.20 0.26
N GLU A 151 -13.96 -5.43 1.32
CA GLU A 151 -13.65 -3.99 1.41
C GLU A 151 -12.14 -3.72 1.28
N GLN A 152 -11.30 -4.58 1.86
CA GLN A 152 -9.85 -4.37 1.93
C GLN A 152 -9.04 -4.88 0.73
N ILE A 153 -9.69 -5.37 -0.33
CA ILE A 153 -9.05 -6.30 -1.28
C ILE A 153 -8.30 -5.67 -2.46
N ALA A 154 -7.28 -4.88 -2.17
CA ALA A 154 -6.38 -4.38 -3.21
C ALA A 154 -5.53 -5.51 -3.85
N GLY A 155 -5.11 -6.46 -3.03
CA GLY A 155 -4.38 -7.66 -3.40
C GLY A 155 -4.20 -8.57 -2.18
N ALA A 156 -3.79 -9.81 -2.39
CA ALA A 156 -3.50 -10.75 -1.32
C ALA A 156 -2.47 -11.78 -1.80
N TYR A 157 -1.43 -12.05 -1.02
CA TYR A 157 -0.60 -13.24 -1.22
C TYR A 157 -1.09 -14.41 -0.37
N ASP A 158 -1.25 -15.57 -0.99
CA ASP A 158 -1.60 -16.82 -0.32
C ASP A 158 -0.37 -17.73 -0.26
N ASP A 159 0.09 -18.02 0.95
CA ASP A 159 1.25 -18.87 1.18
C ASP A 159 0.96 -20.36 0.96
N LYS A 160 -0.30 -20.82 1.06
CA LYS A 160 -0.66 -22.23 0.77
C LYS A 160 -0.63 -22.49 -0.73
N THR A 161 -1.21 -21.59 -1.53
CA THR A 161 -1.23 -21.71 -3.00
C THR A 161 -0.01 -21.11 -3.70
N LYS A 162 0.83 -20.37 -2.96
CA LYS A 162 2.03 -19.65 -3.43
C LYS A 162 1.72 -18.61 -4.52
N LYS A 163 0.51 -18.04 -4.49
CA LYS A 163 0.01 -17.12 -5.53
C LYS A 163 -0.27 -15.75 -4.98
N LEU A 164 0.09 -14.76 -5.80
CA LEU A 164 -0.31 -13.37 -5.63
C LEU A 164 -1.64 -13.11 -6.35
N TYR A 165 -2.67 -12.77 -5.59
CA TYR A 165 -3.98 -12.40 -6.10
C TYR A 165 -4.08 -10.87 -6.22
N ILE A 166 -4.42 -10.38 -7.40
CA ILE A 166 -4.49 -8.94 -7.68
C ILE A 166 -5.91 -8.58 -8.13
N SER A 167 -6.51 -7.62 -7.46
CA SER A 167 -7.87 -7.16 -7.76
C SER A 167 -7.94 -6.51 -9.14
N ASP A 168 -8.95 -6.90 -9.93
CA ASP A 168 -9.25 -6.31 -11.24
C ASP A 168 -9.77 -4.87 -11.15
N LYS A 169 -10.23 -4.46 -9.97
CA LYS A 169 -10.73 -3.11 -9.69
C LYS A 169 -9.61 -2.09 -9.42
N PHE A 170 -8.38 -2.54 -9.21
CA PHE A 170 -7.26 -1.66 -8.90
C PHE A 170 -6.53 -1.20 -10.16
N ASP A 171 -6.43 0.12 -10.35
CA ASP A 171 -5.61 0.69 -11.43
C ASP A 171 -4.13 0.48 -11.11
N LEU A 172 -3.50 -0.45 -11.82
CA LEU A 172 -2.07 -0.75 -11.67
C LEU A 172 -1.15 0.42 -12.05
N ASN A 173 -1.67 1.50 -12.66
CA ASN A 173 -0.91 2.74 -12.80
C ASN A 173 -0.84 3.57 -11.52
N SER A 174 -1.73 3.32 -10.56
CA SER A 174 -1.78 4.06 -9.30
C SER A 174 -0.51 3.83 -8.49
N SER A 175 0.06 4.91 -7.98
CA SER A 175 1.16 4.85 -7.04
C SER A 175 0.75 4.11 -5.75
N VAL A 176 -0.48 4.33 -5.28
CA VAL A 176 -1.05 3.63 -4.12
C VAL A 176 -1.17 2.12 -4.39
N ALA A 177 -1.69 1.73 -5.56
CA ALA A 177 -1.79 0.31 -5.94
C ALA A 177 -0.43 -0.39 -5.89
N LYS A 178 0.62 0.26 -6.40
CA LYS A 178 1.98 -0.28 -6.38
C LYS A 178 2.56 -0.41 -4.97
N ILE A 179 2.21 0.51 -4.07
CA ILE A 179 2.61 0.45 -2.65
C ILE A 179 1.96 -0.76 -1.97
N ILE A 180 0.66 -0.98 -2.20
CA ILE A 180 -0.03 -2.16 -1.64
C ILE A 180 0.52 -3.44 -2.26
N LEU A 181 0.75 -3.46 -3.58
CA LEU A 181 1.35 -4.62 -4.24
C LEU A 181 2.76 -4.92 -3.74
N ALA A 182 3.52 -3.91 -3.31
CA ALA A 182 4.82 -4.11 -2.67
C ALA A 182 4.71 -4.82 -1.31
N HIS A 183 3.64 -4.58 -0.54
CA HIS A 183 3.31 -5.32 0.69
C HIS A 183 3.05 -6.79 0.39
N GLU A 184 2.17 -7.08 -0.57
CA GLU A 184 1.86 -8.47 -0.94
C GLU A 184 3.07 -9.23 -1.53
N ILE A 185 3.88 -8.54 -2.35
CA ILE A 185 5.13 -9.11 -2.86
C ILE A 185 6.14 -9.34 -1.71
N CYS A 186 6.09 -8.54 -0.63
CA CYS A 186 6.88 -8.83 0.56
C CYS A 186 6.54 -10.20 1.13
N HIS A 187 5.26 -10.52 1.29
CA HIS A 187 4.82 -11.83 1.77
C HIS A 187 5.32 -12.96 0.88
N ALA A 188 5.27 -12.79 -0.44
CA ALA A 188 5.83 -13.76 -1.37
C ALA A 188 7.34 -13.99 -1.15
N LEU A 189 8.12 -12.92 -0.90
CA LEU A 189 9.54 -13.05 -0.62
C LEU A 189 9.81 -13.60 0.79
N GLN A 190 9.00 -13.24 1.79
CA GLN A 190 9.07 -13.82 3.12
C GLN A 190 8.85 -15.34 3.03
N ASP A 191 7.82 -15.78 2.32
CA ASP A 191 7.51 -17.20 2.15
C ASP A 191 8.62 -17.96 1.43
N GLN A 192 9.15 -17.41 0.33
CA GLN A 192 10.29 -18.04 -0.35
C GLN A 192 11.52 -18.20 0.54
N HIS A 193 11.72 -17.33 1.54
CA HIS A 193 12.89 -17.34 2.43
C HIS A 193 12.70 -18.08 3.75
N PHE A 194 11.49 -18.05 4.31
CA PHE A 194 11.20 -18.51 5.67
C PHE A 194 10.11 -19.58 5.73
N ASN A 195 9.48 -19.94 4.60
CA ASN A 195 8.42 -20.95 4.49
C ASN A 195 7.26 -20.70 5.46
N LEU A 196 6.42 -19.70 5.15
CA LEU A 196 5.35 -19.24 6.04
C LEU A 196 4.34 -20.35 6.32
N THR A 197 4.12 -21.25 5.36
CA THR A 197 3.20 -22.40 5.51
C THR A 197 3.60 -23.36 6.63
N SER A 198 4.90 -23.46 6.93
CA SER A 198 5.41 -24.26 8.05
C SER A 198 5.69 -23.45 9.32
N SER A 199 5.43 -22.14 9.28
CA SER A 199 5.67 -21.26 10.41
C SER A 199 4.57 -21.40 11.47
N PRO A 200 4.76 -20.85 12.68
CA PRO A 200 3.71 -20.82 13.70
C PRO A 200 2.43 -20.08 13.28
N LEU A 201 2.41 -19.37 12.15
CA LEU A 201 1.22 -18.74 11.58
C LEU A 201 0.02 -19.69 11.47
N HIS A 202 0.27 -20.95 11.08
CA HIS A 202 -0.78 -21.96 10.89
C HIS A 202 -0.90 -22.92 12.08
N MET A 203 -0.50 -22.49 13.28
CA MET A 203 -0.58 -23.30 14.49
C MET A 203 -2.03 -23.34 15.00
N GLU A 204 -2.67 -24.50 14.91
CA GLU A 204 -4.10 -24.66 15.26
C GLU A 204 -4.35 -24.82 16.77
N ASN A 205 -3.33 -25.17 17.57
CA ASN A 205 -3.48 -25.42 19.00
C ASN A 205 -3.00 -24.27 19.90
N ASN A 206 -2.59 -23.13 19.32
CA ASN A 206 -2.10 -21.99 20.09
C ASN A 206 -2.30 -20.67 19.31
N ASP A 207 -3.48 -20.07 19.46
CA ASP A 207 -3.87 -18.82 18.81
C ASP A 207 -2.95 -17.64 19.18
N ASP A 208 -2.45 -17.59 20.42
CA ASP A 208 -1.55 -16.52 20.87
C ASP A 208 -0.22 -16.56 20.10
N ARG A 209 0.35 -17.76 19.96
CA ARG A 209 1.58 -17.95 19.19
C ARG A 209 1.37 -17.73 17.69
N ALA A 210 0.24 -18.16 17.14
CA ALA A 210 -0.12 -17.89 15.74
C ALA A 210 -0.27 -16.39 15.47
N LEU A 211 -0.95 -15.67 16.37
CA LEU A 211 -1.12 -14.22 16.27
C LEU A 211 0.21 -13.47 16.44
N ALA A 212 1.10 -13.94 17.30
CA ALA A 212 2.44 -13.39 17.45
C ALA A 212 3.29 -13.55 16.17
N ALA A 213 3.20 -14.72 15.52
CA ALA A 213 3.85 -14.97 14.23
C ALA A 213 3.28 -14.06 13.12
N LEU A 214 1.95 -13.95 13.04
CA LEU A 214 1.27 -13.05 12.11
C LEU A 214 1.73 -11.60 12.28
N ALA A 215 1.87 -11.12 13.53
CA ALA A 215 2.32 -9.76 13.81
C ALA A 215 3.74 -9.48 13.33
N VAL A 216 4.65 -10.46 13.37
CA VAL A 216 5.99 -10.28 12.78
C VAL A 216 5.93 -10.22 11.26
N ILE A 217 5.17 -11.12 10.64
CA ILE A 217 5.04 -11.21 9.18
C ILE A 217 4.47 -9.90 8.62
N GLU A 218 3.35 -9.46 9.18
CA GLU A 218 2.67 -8.22 8.80
C GLU A 218 3.46 -6.98 9.19
N GLY A 219 4.07 -6.97 10.37
CA GLY A 219 4.91 -5.86 10.81
C GLY A 219 6.11 -5.61 9.89
N ASP A 220 6.74 -6.68 9.42
CA ASP A 220 7.86 -6.60 8.48
C ASP A 220 7.41 -6.11 7.09
N ALA A 221 6.24 -6.55 6.62
CA ALA A 221 5.64 -6.10 5.36
C ALA A 221 5.18 -4.63 5.45
N MET A 222 4.61 -4.21 6.57
CA MET A 222 4.22 -2.81 6.82
C MET A 222 5.42 -1.87 6.88
N LEU A 223 6.52 -2.30 7.51
CA LEU A 223 7.76 -1.54 7.48
C LEU A 223 8.29 -1.40 6.05
N LEU A 224 8.27 -2.49 5.26
CA LEU A 224 8.62 -2.43 3.84
C LEU A 224 7.70 -1.49 3.07
N LEU A 225 6.39 -1.54 3.30
CA LEU A 225 5.41 -0.68 2.65
C LEU A 225 5.80 0.79 2.85
N GLY A 226 6.17 1.18 4.07
CA GLY A 226 6.68 2.53 4.37
C GLY A 226 8.00 2.86 3.65
N GLU A 227 8.97 1.94 3.63
CA GLU A 227 10.25 2.11 2.94
C GLU A 227 10.06 2.27 1.43
N TYR A 228 9.21 1.45 0.83
CA TYR A 228 8.85 1.48 -0.59
C TYR A 228 8.10 2.76 -0.93
N ALA A 229 7.09 3.14 -0.14
CA ALA A 229 6.33 4.36 -0.33
C ALA A 229 7.24 5.60 -0.27
N ARG A 230 8.18 5.65 0.67
CA ARG A 230 9.18 6.73 0.79
C ARG A 230 10.08 6.81 -0.44
N GLU A 231 10.56 5.68 -0.95
CA GLU A 231 11.47 5.66 -2.09
C GLU A 231 10.78 5.98 -3.43
N LYS A 232 9.53 5.53 -3.60
CA LYS A 232 8.73 5.74 -4.81
C LYS A 232 7.80 6.95 -4.73
N ALA A 233 7.87 7.71 -3.64
CA ALA A 233 7.07 8.91 -3.43
C ALA A 233 7.23 9.88 -4.62
N SER A 234 6.11 10.31 -5.18
CA SER A 234 6.09 11.28 -6.27
C SER A 234 4.92 12.23 -6.10
N TRP A 235 4.90 13.30 -6.92
CA TRP A 235 3.75 14.23 -6.95
C TRP A 235 2.43 13.51 -7.27
N LYS A 236 2.47 12.40 -8.03
CA LYS A 236 1.29 11.56 -8.31
C LYS A 236 0.75 10.91 -7.04
N THR A 237 1.63 10.43 -6.16
CA THR A 237 1.26 9.87 -4.85
C THR A 237 0.46 10.89 -4.04
N LEU A 238 0.89 12.16 -4.03
CA LEU A 238 0.18 13.23 -3.32
C LEU A 238 -1.24 13.48 -3.88
N LEU A 239 -1.43 13.36 -5.19
CA LEU A 239 -2.75 13.48 -5.82
C LEU A 239 -3.67 12.28 -5.55
N GLU A 240 -3.09 11.13 -5.22
CA GLU A 240 -3.84 9.92 -4.90
C GLU A 240 -4.16 9.81 -3.40
N LEU A 241 -3.46 10.54 -2.51
CA LEU A 241 -3.72 10.54 -1.06
C LEU A 241 -5.20 10.81 -0.71
N PRO A 242 -5.89 11.80 -1.31
CA PRO A 242 -7.32 11.99 -1.04
C PRO A 242 -8.15 10.75 -1.39
N ARG A 243 -7.82 10.03 -2.47
CA ARG A 243 -8.53 8.81 -2.86
C ARG A 243 -8.33 7.69 -1.84
N LEU A 244 -7.13 7.58 -1.27
CA LEU A 244 -6.85 6.62 -0.18
C LEU A 244 -7.70 6.94 1.05
N LEU A 245 -7.79 8.22 1.43
CA LEU A 245 -8.63 8.67 2.56
C LEU A 245 -10.13 8.52 2.31
N MET A 246 -10.54 8.38 1.05
CA MET A 246 -11.92 8.16 0.61
C MET A 246 -12.20 6.69 0.26
N MET A 247 -11.25 5.77 0.51
CA MET A 247 -11.55 4.34 0.42
C MET A 247 -12.66 3.99 1.41
N ASP A 248 -13.52 3.06 1.01
CA ASP A 248 -14.55 2.55 1.90
C ASP A 248 -13.86 1.87 3.08
N GLN A 249 -14.15 2.36 4.29
CA GLN A 249 -13.71 1.81 5.55
C GLN A 249 -14.91 1.54 6.47
N SER A 250 -16.11 1.43 5.90
CA SER A 250 -17.36 1.35 6.66
C SER A 250 -17.47 0.07 7.47
N GLN A 251 -17.01 -1.07 6.92
CA GLN A 251 -16.94 -2.32 7.68
C GLN A 251 -15.91 -2.22 8.79
N MET A 252 -14.71 -1.70 8.50
CA MET A 252 -13.67 -1.53 9.52
C MET A 252 -14.13 -0.59 10.65
N ALA A 253 -14.79 0.53 10.31
CA ALA A 253 -15.28 1.52 11.27
C ALA A 253 -16.48 1.02 12.11
N SER A 254 -17.23 0.04 11.59
CA SER A 254 -18.35 -0.59 12.33
C SER A 254 -17.93 -1.81 13.15
N ALA A 255 -16.65 -2.21 13.08
CA ALA A 255 -16.13 -3.33 13.86
C ALA A 255 -16.25 -3.07 15.37
N PRO A 256 -16.77 -4.04 16.15
CA PRO A 256 -16.67 -4.01 17.61
C PRO A 256 -15.22 -3.85 18.08
N PRO A 257 -14.95 -3.19 19.24
CA PRO A 257 -13.58 -2.90 19.68
C PRO A 257 -12.66 -4.11 19.77
N PHE A 258 -13.20 -5.28 20.13
CA PHE A 258 -12.45 -6.52 20.15
C PHE A 258 -11.97 -6.90 18.75
N LEU A 259 -12.89 -6.99 17.77
CA LEU A 259 -12.55 -7.32 16.39
C LEU A 259 -11.60 -6.28 15.78
N TYR A 260 -11.88 -4.98 15.96
CA TYR A 260 -11.03 -3.91 15.45
C TYR A 260 -9.58 -4.07 15.96
N ARG A 261 -9.41 -4.25 17.28
CA ARG A 261 -8.07 -4.40 17.89
C ARG A 261 -7.36 -5.65 17.38
N SER A 262 -8.06 -6.78 17.30
CA SER A 262 -7.49 -8.03 16.77
C SER A 262 -7.05 -7.89 15.31
N LEU A 263 -7.81 -7.16 14.49
CA LEU A 263 -7.51 -6.92 13.08
C LEU A 263 -6.31 -6.00 12.86
N VAL A 264 -6.19 -4.92 13.64
CA VAL A 264 -5.11 -3.93 13.45
C VAL A 264 -3.81 -4.32 14.16
N PHE A 265 -3.86 -5.21 15.16
CA PHE A 265 -2.72 -5.60 15.98
C PHE A 265 -1.52 -6.09 15.15
N PRO A 266 -1.69 -7.04 14.20
CA PRO A 266 -0.56 -7.53 13.42
C PRO A 266 0.14 -6.46 12.59
N TYR A 267 -0.62 -5.48 12.11
CA TYR A 267 -0.08 -4.39 11.30
C TYR A 267 0.64 -3.35 12.15
N LEU A 268 -0.03 -2.77 13.15
CA LEU A 268 0.48 -1.60 13.87
C LEU A 268 1.46 -1.98 14.99
N THR A 269 1.04 -2.91 15.85
CA THR A 269 1.89 -3.38 16.94
C THR A 269 3.03 -4.22 16.38
N GLY A 270 2.73 -5.08 15.41
CA GLY A 270 3.75 -5.84 14.68
C GLY A 270 4.80 -4.95 14.03
N GLN A 271 4.40 -3.88 13.32
CA GLN A 271 5.36 -2.94 12.73
C GLN A 271 6.24 -2.28 13.79
N THR A 272 5.65 -1.86 14.91
CA THR A 272 6.39 -1.26 16.02
C THR A 272 7.42 -2.23 16.59
N PHE A 273 7.03 -3.49 16.80
CA PHE A 273 7.91 -4.56 17.26
C PHE A 273 9.07 -4.81 16.28
N VAL A 274 8.78 -4.93 14.98
CA VAL A 274 9.82 -5.13 13.96
C VAL A 274 10.73 -3.91 13.83
N MET A 275 10.21 -2.70 14.01
CA MET A 275 11.02 -1.47 14.04
C MET A 275 11.99 -1.44 15.23
N GLN A 276 11.61 -1.98 16.39
CA GLN A 276 12.52 -2.07 17.55
C GLN A 276 13.80 -2.83 17.17
N SER A 277 13.69 -3.85 16.33
CA SER A 277 14.83 -4.64 15.87
C SER A 277 15.90 -3.84 15.13
N ILE A 278 15.52 -2.71 14.53
CA ILE A 278 16.43 -1.78 13.84
C ILE A 278 17.14 -0.88 14.85
N TYR A 279 16.44 -0.40 15.88
CA TYR A 279 17.01 0.46 16.92
C TYR A 279 18.04 -0.27 17.78
N GLU A 280 17.87 -1.57 17.98
CA GLU A 280 18.85 -2.43 18.67
C GLU A 280 20.13 -2.69 17.83
N GLY A 281 20.31 -2.04 16.67
CA GLY A 281 21.59 -1.94 15.96
C GLY A 281 21.95 -3.09 15.01
N HIS A 282 21.01 -3.98 14.69
CA HIS A 282 21.31 -5.17 13.90
C HIS A 282 20.53 -5.15 12.58
N THR A 283 21.11 -4.67 11.49
CA THR A 283 20.44 -4.73 10.16
C THR A 283 20.07 -6.16 9.70
N GLY A 284 20.60 -7.20 10.35
CA GLY A 284 20.21 -8.61 10.15
C GLY A 284 19.03 -9.11 11.01
N THR A 285 18.48 -8.32 11.94
CA THR A 285 17.43 -8.79 12.87
C THR A 285 16.09 -9.04 12.22
N ARG A 286 15.68 -8.27 11.20
CA ARG A 286 14.39 -8.53 10.50
C ARG A 286 14.30 -9.97 9.99
N ASN A 287 15.39 -10.49 9.42
CA ASN A 287 15.47 -11.89 8.99
C ASN A 287 15.58 -12.86 10.16
N ARG A 288 16.23 -12.47 11.26
CA ARG A 288 16.31 -13.29 12.47
C ARG A 288 14.94 -13.50 13.08
N ILE A 289 14.15 -12.44 13.23
CA ILE A 289 12.82 -12.50 13.84
C ILE A 289 11.87 -13.36 13.01
N LEU A 290 11.96 -13.31 11.66
CA LEU A 290 11.19 -14.22 10.81
C LEU A 290 11.62 -15.70 10.91
N ARG A 291 12.84 -16.00 11.38
CA ARG A 291 13.28 -17.38 11.67
C ARG A 291 12.96 -17.80 13.09
N GLU A 292 13.07 -16.87 14.02
CA GLU A 292 12.91 -17.03 15.47
C GLU A 292 11.71 -16.21 15.93
N MET A 293 10.53 -16.49 15.37
CA MET A 293 9.33 -15.69 15.66
C MET A 293 8.99 -15.71 17.16
N PRO A 294 8.43 -14.61 17.70
CA PRO A 294 7.94 -14.54 19.07
C PRO A 294 7.00 -15.71 19.40
N ARG A 295 7.06 -16.15 20.65
CA ARG A 295 6.29 -17.27 21.18
C ARG A 295 4.95 -16.85 21.77
N SER A 296 4.74 -15.55 21.99
CA SER A 296 3.51 -14.97 22.53
C SER A 296 3.25 -13.56 22.01
N THR A 297 2.00 -13.10 22.05
CA THR A 297 1.69 -11.69 21.73
C THR A 297 2.24 -10.73 22.78
N GLU A 298 2.49 -11.21 24.01
CA GLU A 298 3.13 -10.44 25.07
C GLU A 298 4.54 -9.99 24.66
N GLN A 299 5.32 -10.88 24.06
CA GLN A 299 6.65 -10.54 23.52
C GLN A 299 6.57 -9.49 22.40
N VAL A 300 5.49 -9.48 21.63
CA VAL A 300 5.25 -8.47 20.57
C VAL A 300 4.87 -7.12 21.18
N LEU A 301 4.01 -7.12 22.20
CA LEU A 301 3.57 -5.92 22.93
C LEU A 301 4.70 -5.28 23.75
N HIS A 302 5.56 -6.12 24.33
CA HIS A 302 6.65 -5.75 25.22
C HIS A 302 7.95 -6.27 24.62
N SER A 303 8.48 -5.54 23.66
CA SER A 303 9.62 -5.99 22.84
C SER A 303 10.87 -6.33 23.66
N ASP A 304 11.04 -5.76 24.85
CA ASP A 304 12.11 -6.09 25.80
C ASP A 304 12.07 -7.55 26.28
N LYS A 305 10.88 -8.18 26.32
CA LYS A 305 10.72 -9.60 26.63
C LYS A 305 11.26 -10.53 25.55
N TYR A 306 11.39 -10.02 24.32
CA TYR A 306 11.97 -10.74 23.19
C TYR A 306 13.44 -10.38 22.95
N PHE A 307 13.78 -9.08 22.95
CA PHE A 307 15.12 -8.58 22.65
C PHE A 307 16.04 -8.48 23.89
N GLY A 308 15.50 -8.70 25.09
CA GLY A 308 16.26 -8.68 26.34
C GLY A 308 17.35 -9.75 26.41
N LEU A 309 18.17 -9.67 27.46
CA LEU A 309 19.27 -10.61 27.69
C LEU A 309 18.82 -12.07 27.84
N ALA A 310 17.59 -12.27 28.33
CA ALA A 310 16.94 -13.56 28.43
C ALA A 310 15.55 -13.45 27.77
N LEU A 311 15.23 -14.41 26.92
CA LEU A 311 13.92 -14.55 26.30
C LEU A 311 12.90 -14.95 27.38
N ASP A 312 11.81 -14.19 27.49
CA ASP A 312 10.71 -14.50 28.42
C ASP A 312 9.81 -15.60 27.83
N GLU A 313 9.84 -16.80 28.39
CA GLU A 313 9.08 -17.93 27.86
C GLU A 313 7.61 -17.89 28.33
N PRO A 314 6.62 -18.07 27.43
CA PRO A 314 5.23 -18.10 27.83
C PRO A 314 4.96 -19.28 28.77
N THR A 315 4.11 -19.04 29.77
CA THR A 315 3.67 -20.10 30.68
C THR A 315 2.54 -20.89 30.05
N GLU A 316 2.74 -22.19 29.86
CA GLU A 316 1.66 -23.08 29.38
C GLU A 316 0.60 -23.28 30.47
N ILE A 317 -0.66 -23.04 30.12
CA ILE A 317 -1.81 -23.27 30.98
C ILE A 317 -2.51 -24.54 30.48
N ALA A 318 -2.45 -25.61 31.27
CA ALA A 318 -3.27 -26.79 31.05
C ALA A 318 -4.67 -26.52 31.59
N LEU A 319 -5.67 -26.58 30.72
CA LEU A 319 -7.08 -26.59 31.13
C LEU A 319 -7.52 -28.04 31.32
N ASP A 320 -8.17 -28.32 32.45
CA ASP A 320 -8.82 -29.61 32.66
C ASP A 320 -9.93 -29.83 31.62
N GLU A 321 -10.27 -31.10 31.34
CA GLU A 321 -11.42 -31.41 30.49
C GLU A 321 -12.66 -30.69 31.03
N LEU A 322 -13.38 -30.00 30.14
CA LEU A 322 -14.65 -29.36 30.45
C LEU A 322 -15.66 -30.46 30.82
N THR A 323 -15.77 -30.74 32.13
CA THR A 323 -16.85 -31.58 32.63
C THR A 323 -18.18 -30.84 32.42
N SER A 324 -19.25 -31.60 32.16
CA SER A 324 -20.58 -31.10 31.78
C SER A 324 -21.26 -30.16 32.81
N GLY A 325 -20.60 -29.83 33.92
CA GLY A 325 -21.03 -28.84 34.92
C GLY A 325 -20.72 -27.37 34.57
N GLY A 326 -19.92 -27.11 33.53
CA GLY A 326 -19.58 -25.74 33.10
C GLY A 326 -18.51 -25.05 33.96
N LEU A 327 -18.08 -23.86 33.52
CA LEU A 327 -17.00 -23.04 34.11
C LEU A 327 -17.41 -22.30 35.40
N ILE A 328 -18.51 -22.67 36.05
CA ILE A 328 -18.98 -22.01 37.27
C ILE A 328 -18.66 -22.93 38.45
N PRO A 329 -17.74 -22.54 39.36
CA PRO A 329 -17.57 -23.25 40.62
C PRO A 329 -18.90 -23.26 41.38
N ALA A 330 -19.28 -24.44 41.89
CA ALA A 330 -20.49 -24.65 42.68
C ALA A 330 -20.57 -23.76 43.95
#